data_AF-A0A0C3HXZ8-F1
#
_entry.id   AF-A0A0C3HXZ8-F1
#
_cell.length_a   1.000
_cell.length_b   1.000
_cell.length_c   1.000
_cell.angle_alpha   90.00
_cell.angle_beta   90.00
_cell.angle_gamma   90.00
#
_symmetry.space_group_name_H-M   'P 1'
#
loop_
_entity.id
_entity.type
_entity.pdbx_description
1 polymer ?
#
loop_
_entity_poly.entity_id
_entity_poly.type
_entity_poly.pdbx_seq_one_letter_code
_entity_poly.pdbx_strand_id
1 'polypeptide(L)'
;MPADPIRLQAEAFDTATTFTIENIAAADGGQAIRLPGNSEGTASYALEGKVAAGTYTVIVGYVDESDGESTAQLSIGNADGESFSGSWTFDDDADSGNGVQPQNFRTATFADVTVGDDATLSLSASSTALEYARIDYIEFVPTDSGEPEPTILLGIADAER
;
A
#
# COMPACT_ATOMS: atom_id res chain seq x y z
N MET A 1 -19.90 -1.56 1.34
CA MET A 1 -18.73 -2.19 0.70
C MET A 1 -18.15 -1.22 -0.30
N PRO A 2 -16.87 -0.84 -0.19
CA PRO A 2 -16.19 -0.13 -1.26
C PRO A 2 -16.08 -1.05 -2.48
N ALA A 3 -16.40 -0.53 -3.66
CA ALA A 3 -16.39 -1.30 -4.91
C ALA A 3 -15.11 -1.09 -5.73
N ASP A 4 -14.43 0.05 -5.54
CA ASP A 4 -13.24 0.42 -6.30
C ASP A 4 -11.99 0.39 -5.41
N PRO A 5 -10.82 0.02 -5.98
CA PRO A 5 -9.54 0.19 -5.30
C PRO A 5 -9.30 1.63 -4.84
N ILE A 6 -8.74 1.78 -3.65
CA ILE A 6 -8.38 3.07 -3.07
C ILE A 6 -6.86 3.14 -2.99
N ARG A 7 -6.27 4.15 -3.63
CA ARG A 7 -4.82 4.37 -3.59
C ARG A 7 -4.49 5.63 -2.80
N LEU A 8 -3.62 5.49 -1.82
CA LEU A 8 -3.05 6.56 -1.02
C LEU A 8 -1.59 6.76 -1.44
N GLN A 9 -1.25 7.96 -1.87
CA GLN A 9 0.13 8.31 -2.22
C GLN A 9 1.00 8.40 -0.96
N ALA A 10 2.21 7.86 -0.97
CA ALA A 10 3.04 7.86 0.23
C ALA A 10 3.54 9.28 0.57
N GLU A 11 3.77 10.15 -0.42
CA GLU A 11 4.16 11.54 -0.19
C GLU A 11 3.07 12.40 0.47
N ALA A 12 1.85 11.88 0.59
CA ALA A 12 0.73 12.54 1.23
C ALA A 12 0.41 12.01 2.64
N PHE A 13 1.30 11.19 3.24
CA PHE A 13 1.17 10.74 4.63
C PHE A 13 0.87 11.92 5.58
N ASP A 14 -0.05 11.72 6.53
CA ASP A 14 -0.46 12.77 7.46
C ASP A 14 0.69 13.10 8.44
N THR A 15 1.51 12.10 8.80
CA THR A 15 2.77 12.29 9.52
C THR A 15 3.91 11.50 8.90
N ALA A 16 5.11 12.07 8.91
CA ALA A 16 6.32 11.42 8.42
C ALA A 16 7.52 11.91 9.26
N THR A 17 8.22 10.97 9.88
CA THR A 17 9.46 11.20 10.64
C THR A 17 10.63 10.63 9.86
N THR A 18 11.67 11.44 9.66
CA THR A 18 12.89 11.12 8.88
C THR A 18 12.68 10.98 7.37
N PHE A 19 11.51 10.48 6.93
CA PHE A 19 11.16 10.43 5.52
C PHE A 19 11.15 11.83 4.88
N THR A 20 11.60 11.88 3.63
CA THR A 20 11.58 13.07 2.79
C THR A 20 10.97 12.73 1.43
N ILE A 21 10.26 13.69 0.84
CA ILE A 21 9.69 13.53 -0.50
C ILE A 21 10.82 13.62 -1.54
N GLU A 22 10.82 12.69 -2.49
CA GLU A 22 11.69 12.67 -3.66
C GLU A 22 10.85 12.72 -4.93
N ASN A 23 11.31 13.50 -5.93
CA ASN A 23 10.66 13.54 -7.23
C ASN A 23 11.21 12.39 -8.08
N ILE A 24 10.33 11.46 -8.44
CA ILE A 24 10.66 10.29 -9.24
C ILE A 24 9.65 10.22 -10.37
N ALA A 25 10.04 10.62 -11.58
CA ALA A 25 9.11 10.73 -12.71
C ALA A 25 8.39 9.42 -13.08
N ALA A 26 8.94 8.26 -12.69
CA ALA A 26 8.36 6.95 -12.92
C ALA A 26 7.41 6.49 -11.79
N ALA A 27 7.43 7.14 -10.62
CA ALA A 27 6.52 6.84 -9.52
C ALA A 27 5.10 7.31 -9.85
N ASP A 28 4.10 6.72 -9.20
CA ASP A 28 2.73 7.19 -9.30
C ASP A 28 2.64 8.63 -8.77
N GLY A 29 1.93 9.52 -9.48
CA GLY A 29 1.95 10.95 -9.15
C GLY A 29 3.31 11.67 -9.33
N GLY A 30 4.38 10.97 -9.72
CA GLY A 30 5.72 11.51 -9.98
C GLY A 30 6.56 11.76 -8.72
N GLN A 31 6.14 11.26 -7.56
CA GLN A 31 6.80 11.45 -6.28
C GLN A 31 6.77 10.17 -5.45
N ALA A 32 7.68 10.07 -4.48
CA ALA A 32 7.72 9.00 -3.48
C ALA A 32 8.29 9.57 -2.18
N ILE A 33 8.15 8.85 -1.07
CA ILE A 33 8.95 9.12 0.13
C ILE A 33 10.21 8.26 0.14
N ARG A 34 11.27 8.77 0.78
CA ARG A 34 12.50 8.01 1.02
C ARG A 34 13.14 8.37 2.35
N LEU A 35 13.99 7.48 2.84
CA LEU A 35 14.91 7.76 3.94
C LEU A 35 16.27 8.27 3.43
N PRO A 36 17.03 9.01 4.25
CA PRO A 36 18.48 9.08 4.13
C PRO A 36 19.11 7.69 4.33
N GLY A 37 20.23 7.38 3.69
CA GLY A 37 20.86 6.06 3.85
C GLY A 37 21.34 5.81 5.29
N ASN A 38 21.20 4.57 5.77
CA ASN A 38 21.53 4.14 7.14
C ASN A 38 20.70 4.87 8.20
N SER A 39 19.41 5.03 7.95
CA SER A 39 18.48 5.66 8.89
C SER A 39 17.17 4.89 9.00
N GLU A 40 16.41 5.21 10.05
CA GLU A 40 15.09 4.67 10.31
C GLU A 40 14.07 5.81 10.28
N GLY A 41 12.85 5.49 9.86
CA GLY A 41 11.75 6.43 9.87
C GLY A 41 10.39 5.77 10.01
N THR A 42 9.42 6.60 10.31
CA THR A 42 8.01 6.20 10.45
C THR A 42 7.11 7.16 9.71
N ALA A 43 5.98 6.67 9.22
CA ALA A 43 4.95 7.50 8.62
C ALA A 43 3.56 6.95 8.96
N SER A 44 2.53 7.77 8.92
CA SER A 44 1.16 7.31 9.21
C SER A 44 0.08 8.06 8.45
N TYR A 45 -1.01 7.33 8.22
CA TYR A 45 -2.27 7.81 7.68
C TYR A 45 -3.40 7.54 8.66
N ALA A 46 -4.23 8.55 8.93
CA ALA A 46 -5.58 8.32 9.39
C ALA A 46 -6.43 7.81 8.21
N LEU A 47 -6.99 6.61 8.35
CA LEU A 47 -7.82 5.99 7.31
C LEU A 47 -9.28 6.47 7.37
N GLU A 48 -9.70 7.09 8.46
CA GLU A 48 -11.04 7.67 8.62
C GLU A 48 -11.37 8.59 7.43
N GLY A 49 -12.50 8.30 6.77
CA GLY A 49 -12.97 9.05 5.59
C GLY A 49 -12.16 8.83 4.31
N LYS A 50 -11.04 8.08 4.34
CA LYS A 50 -10.22 7.73 3.17
C LYS A 50 -10.45 6.28 2.73
N VAL A 51 -10.48 5.36 3.68
CA VAL A 51 -10.71 3.92 3.47
C VAL A 51 -11.81 3.46 4.41
N ALA A 52 -12.89 2.90 3.87
CA ALA A 52 -13.99 2.40 4.69
C ALA A 52 -13.57 1.11 5.44
N ALA A 53 -14.21 0.81 6.56
CA ALA A 53 -14.01 -0.46 7.23
C ALA A 53 -14.36 -1.65 6.30
N GLY A 54 -13.56 -2.72 6.37
CA GLY A 54 -13.69 -3.89 5.51
C GLY A 54 -12.41 -4.71 5.39
N THR A 55 -12.45 -5.72 4.50
CA THR A 55 -11.30 -6.58 4.20
C THR A 55 -10.73 -6.25 2.83
N TYR A 56 -9.40 -6.18 2.75
CA TYR A 56 -8.68 -5.74 1.57
C TYR A 56 -7.47 -6.64 1.27
N THR A 57 -7.11 -6.72 0.00
CA THR A 57 -5.73 -6.94 -0.40
C THR A 57 -5.03 -5.58 -0.38
N VAL A 58 -3.98 -5.45 0.43
CA VAL A 58 -3.16 -4.24 0.52
C VAL A 58 -1.89 -4.43 -0.29
N ILE A 59 -1.63 -3.49 -1.21
CA ILE A 59 -0.48 -3.50 -2.11
C ILE A 59 0.35 -2.25 -1.82
N VAL A 60 1.62 -2.43 -1.48
CA VAL A 60 2.58 -1.33 -1.29
C VAL A 60 3.49 -1.26 -2.51
N GLY A 61 3.46 -0.15 -3.23
CA GLY A 61 4.42 0.16 -4.29
C GLY A 61 5.71 0.70 -3.69
N TYR A 62 6.86 0.16 -4.10
CA TYR A 62 8.17 0.58 -3.61
C TYR A 62 9.24 0.48 -4.71
N VAL A 63 10.39 1.11 -4.49
CA VAL A 63 11.57 0.97 -5.36
C VAL A 63 12.59 0.11 -4.64
N ASP A 64 13.04 -0.95 -5.31
CA ASP A 64 14.06 -1.90 -4.87
C ASP A 64 15.33 -1.70 -5.69
N GLU A 65 16.40 -1.24 -5.07
CA GLU A 65 17.72 -1.07 -5.68
C GLU A 65 18.61 -2.29 -5.35
N SER A 66 19.86 -2.29 -5.80
CA SER A 66 20.82 -3.39 -5.56
C SER A 66 22.07 -2.93 -4.80
N ASP A 67 21.99 -1.77 -4.12
CA ASP A 67 23.11 -1.12 -3.44
C ASP A 67 22.92 -0.96 -1.92
N GLY A 68 22.05 -1.79 -1.37
CA GLY A 68 21.80 -2.02 0.05
C GLY A 68 20.69 -3.06 0.22
N GLU A 69 20.34 -3.39 1.47
CA GLU A 69 19.20 -4.25 1.77
C GLU A 69 18.39 -3.60 2.89
N SER A 70 17.32 -2.91 2.50
CA SER A 70 16.43 -2.19 3.41
C SER A 70 15.27 -3.05 3.86
N THR A 71 14.59 -2.65 4.93
CA THR A 71 13.40 -3.35 5.44
C THR A 71 12.29 -2.37 5.73
N ALA A 72 11.04 -2.84 5.59
CA ALA A 72 9.87 -2.07 5.98
C ALA A 72 8.80 -2.97 6.60
N GLN A 73 7.98 -2.36 7.46
CA GLN A 73 6.81 -2.96 8.08
C GLN A 73 5.63 -2.00 7.97
N LEU A 74 4.49 -2.54 7.56
CA LEU A 74 3.19 -1.89 7.55
C LEU A 74 2.31 -2.52 8.63
N SER A 75 1.65 -1.69 9.44
CA SER A 75 0.59 -2.15 10.34
C SER A 75 -0.67 -1.30 10.23
N ILE A 76 -1.80 -1.92 10.54
CA ILE A 76 -3.10 -1.27 10.62
C ILE A 76 -3.70 -1.59 11.98
N GLY A 77 -4.21 -0.57 12.66
CA GLY A 77 -4.85 -0.73 13.96
C GLY A 77 -5.67 0.50 14.33
N ASN A 78 -6.41 0.40 15.42
CA ASN A 78 -7.16 1.52 15.98
C ASN A 78 -7.00 1.52 17.52
N ALA A 79 -7.89 2.22 18.23
CA ALA A 79 -7.86 2.28 19.70
C ALA A 79 -8.03 0.91 20.39
N ASP A 80 -8.61 -0.08 19.71
CA ASP A 80 -8.82 -1.44 20.23
C ASP A 80 -7.59 -2.34 20.02
N GLY A 81 -6.63 -1.91 19.18
CA GLY A 81 -5.37 -2.60 18.94
C GLY A 81 -5.02 -2.73 17.46
N GLU A 82 -3.95 -3.47 17.20
CA GLU A 82 -3.48 -3.81 15.85
C GLU A 82 -4.33 -4.92 15.25
N SER A 83 -4.89 -4.68 14.06
CA SER A 83 -5.65 -5.67 13.28
C SER A 83 -4.78 -6.39 12.25
N PHE A 84 -3.66 -5.79 11.84
CA PHE A 84 -2.75 -6.34 10.85
C PHE A 84 -1.32 -5.81 11.03
N SER A 85 -0.34 -6.67 10.75
CA SER A 85 1.06 -6.30 10.59
C SER A 85 1.74 -7.20 9.56
N GLY A 86 2.53 -6.61 8.66
CA GLY A 86 3.29 -7.30 7.63
C GLY A 86 4.59 -6.57 7.29
N SER A 87 5.62 -7.32 6.93
CA SER A 87 6.95 -6.77 6.62
C SER A 87 7.51 -7.34 5.32
N TRP A 88 8.42 -6.59 4.69
CA TRP A 88 9.17 -7.03 3.52
C TRP A 88 10.59 -6.46 3.54
N THR A 89 11.44 -7.07 2.72
CA THR A 89 12.81 -6.64 2.45
C THR A 89 12.89 -6.13 1.02
N PHE A 90 13.81 -5.20 0.79
CA PHE A 90 14.20 -4.69 -0.53
C PHE A 90 15.40 -5.55 -0.96
N ASP A 91 15.13 -6.75 -1.53
CA ASP A 91 16.13 -7.81 -1.78
C ASP A 91 16.01 -8.52 -3.15
N ASP A 92 15.31 -7.95 -4.14
CA ASP A 92 15.20 -8.51 -5.49
C ASP A 92 16.38 -8.10 -6.40
N ASP A 93 17.60 -8.33 -5.91
CA ASP A 93 18.88 -7.98 -6.55
C ASP A 93 19.05 -8.50 -7.98
N ALA A 94 18.40 -9.63 -8.31
CA ALA A 94 18.55 -10.27 -9.61
C ALA A 94 17.90 -9.45 -10.74
N ASP A 95 16.85 -8.73 -10.41
CA ASP A 95 16.00 -7.99 -11.34
C ASP A 95 16.01 -6.47 -11.05
N SER A 96 16.77 -6.01 -10.05
CA SER A 96 17.01 -4.60 -9.72
C SER A 96 18.39 -4.11 -10.19
N GLY A 97 18.56 -2.79 -10.21
CA GLY A 97 19.86 -2.16 -10.41
C GLY A 97 20.11 -1.05 -9.38
N ASN A 98 21.28 -0.41 -9.43
CA ASN A 98 21.60 0.69 -8.52
C ASN A 98 20.80 1.96 -8.86
N GLY A 99 20.39 2.71 -7.84
CA GLY A 99 19.65 3.97 -8.04
C GLY A 99 18.23 3.74 -8.57
N VAL A 100 17.43 4.82 -8.64
CA VAL A 100 16.04 4.71 -9.14
C VAL A 100 16.00 4.48 -10.66
N GLN A 101 15.45 3.34 -11.06
CA GLN A 101 15.24 2.97 -12.46
C GLN A 101 13.84 2.35 -12.66
N PRO A 102 13.22 2.45 -13.85
CA PRO A 102 11.88 1.91 -14.07
C PRO A 102 11.72 0.43 -13.73
N GLN A 103 12.77 -0.38 -13.94
CA GLN A 103 12.73 -1.80 -13.62
C GLN A 103 12.92 -2.11 -12.14
N ASN A 104 13.18 -1.12 -11.28
CA ASN A 104 13.36 -1.31 -9.84
C ASN A 104 12.03 -1.25 -9.07
N PHE A 105 10.93 -0.88 -9.72
CA PHE A 105 9.65 -0.80 -9.05
C PHE A 105 9.11 -2.20 -8.74
N ARG A 106 8.66 -2.37 -7.50
CA ARG A 106 8.17 -3.62 -6.94
C ARG A 106 6.91 -3.38 -6.13
N THR A 107 6.25 -4.48 -5.76
CA THR A 107 5.07 -4.45 -4.91
C THR A 107 5.15 -5.49 -3.81
N ALA A 108 4.88 -5.08 -2.56
CA ALA A 108 4.60 -6.00 -1.47
C ALA A 108 3.08 -6.16 -1.36
N THR A 109 2.59 -7.40 -1.29
CA THR A 109 1.15 -7.69 -1.27
C THR A 109 0.76 -8.45 -0.01
N PHE A 110 -0.25 -7.95 0.69
CA PHE A 110 -0.81 -8.54 1.90
C PHE A 110 -2.30 -8.83 1.67
N ALA A 111 -2.69 -10.10 1.74
CA ALA A 111 -4.08 -10.51 1.59
C ALA A 111 -4.84 -10.46 2.92
N ASP A 112 -6.18 -10.42 2.84
CA ASP A 112 -7.09 -10.52 3.98
C ASP A 112 -6.84 -9.52 5.11
N VAL A 113 -6.38 -8.31 4.76
CA VAL A 113 -6.11 -7.23 5.70
C VAL A 113 -7.42 -6.60 6.16
N THR A 114 -7.69 -6.68 7.46
CA THR A 114 -8.88 -6.07 8.06
C THR A 114 -8.60 -4.62 8.44
N VAL A 115 -9.38 -3.70 7.87
CA VAL A 115 -9.41 -2.28 8.24
C VAL A 115 -10.67 -2.04 9.08
N GLY A 116 -10.49 -1.59 10.31
CA GLY A 116 -11.59 -1.19 11.19
C GLY A 116 -12.00 0.27 11.00
N ASP A 117 -13.07 0.68 11.68
CA ASP A 117 -13.39 2.09 11.83
C ASP A 117 -12.27 2.82 12.60
N ASP A 118 -12.07 4.10 12.26
CA ASP A 118 -11.04 4.98 12.82
C ASP A 118 -9.61 4.39 12.79
N ALA A 119 -9.36 3.50 11.84
CA ALA A 119 -8.07 2.84 11.71
C ALA A 119 -6.96 3.84 11.30
N THR A 120 -5.77 3.56 11.78
CA THR A 120 -4.53 4.21 11.39
C THR A 120 -3.67 3.18 10.68
N LEU A 121 -3.17 3.54 9.51
CA LEU A 121 -2.08 2.83 8.86
C LEU A 121 -0.76 3.43 9.33
N SER A 122 0.14 2.57 9.77
CA SER A 122 1.49 2.94 10.21
C SER A 122 2.53 2.22 9.35
N LEU A 123 3.52 2.97 8.90
CA LEU A 123 4.69 2.46 8.19
C LEU A 123 5.92 2.71 9.06
N SER A 124 6.78 1.70 9.19
CA SER A 124 8.16 1.87 9.68
C SER A 124 9.12 1.27 8.66
N ALA A 125 10.29 1.88 8.50
CA ALA A 125 11.32 1.37 7.62
C ALA A 125 12.72 1.67 8.14
N SER A 126 13.66 0.83 7.74
CA SER A 126 15.10 1.00 7.96
C SER A 126 15.81 0.91 6.62
N SER A 127 16.61 1.94 6.32
CA SER A 127 17.41 2.03 5.11
C SER A 127 18.83 1.56 5.37
N THR A 128 19.42 0.82 4.44
CA THR A 128 20.78 0.30 4.56
C THR A 128 21.63 0.75 3.37
N ALA A 129 22.83 1.28 3.64
CA ALA A 129 23.75 1.74 2.61
C ALA A 129 23.12 2.76 1.65
N LEU A 130 23.01 2.43 0.36
CA LEU A 130 22.42 3.30 -0.67
C LEU A 130 20.99 2.89 -1.05
N GLU A 131 20.46 1.81 -0.48
CA GLU A 131 19.04 1.47 -0.58
C GLU A 131 18.23 2.38 0.35
N TYR A 132 17.44 3.29 -0.21
CA TYR A 132 16.82 4.38 0.56
C TYR A 132 15.40 4.10 1.07
N ALA A 133 14.94 2.85 1.02
CA ALA A 133 13.60 2.43 1.46
C ALA A 133 12.49 3.31 0.86
N ARG A 134 12.45 3.40 -0.48
CA ARG A 134 11.52 4.28 -1.20
C ARG A 134 10.13 3.67 -1.28
N ILE A 135 9.13 4.40 -0.80
CA ILE A 135 7.72 3.99 -0.88
C ILE A 135 6.97 4.96 -1.78
N ASP A 136 6.27 4.42 -2.77
CA ASP A 136 5.51 5.16 -3.78
C ASP A 136 4.07 5.34 -3.31
N TYR A 137 3.32 4.24 -3.17
CA TYR A 137 1.92 4.28 -2.77
C TYR A 137 1.52 3.09 -1.90
N ILE A 138 0.36 3.21 -1.26
CA ILE A 138 -0.36 2.11 -0.62
C ILE A 138 -1.75 2.02 -1.24
N GLU A 139 -2.08 0.86 -1.79
CA GLU A 139 -3.36 0.59 -2.45
C GLU A 139 -4.16 -0.48 -1.69
N PHE A 140 -5.44 -0.21 -1.53
CA PHE A 140 -6.42 -1.06 -0.86
C PHE A 140 -7.39 -1.58 -1.91
N VAL A 141 -7.33 -2.87 -2.21
CA VAL A 141 -8.24 -3.55 -3.15
C VAL A 141 -9.28 -4.34 -2.33
N PRO A 142 -10.58 -3.97 -2.37
CA PRO A 142 -11.62 -4.67 -1.61
C PRO A 142 -11.73 -6.15 -2.02
N THR A 143 -11.72 -7.08 -1.07
CA THR A 143 -11.80 -8.54 -1.36
C THR A 143 -13.22 -9.05 -1.59
N ASP A 144 -14.24 -8.37 -1.07
CA ASP A 144 -15.68 -8.67 -1.24
C ASP A 144 -16.37 -7.60 -2.09
N SER A 145 -15.80 -7.28 -3.26
CA SER A 145 -16.55 -6.61 -4.31
C SER A 145 -17.53 -7.63 -4.90
N GLY A 146 -18.69 -7.77 -4.25
CA GLY A 146 -19.71 -8.75 -4.60
C GLY A 146 -19.89 -8.84 -6.12
N GLU A 147 -19.83 -10.06 -6.65
CA GLU A 147 -20.28 -10.35 -8.01
C GLU A 147 -21.63 -9.65 -8.21
N PRO A 148 -21.84 -8.86 -9.27
CA PRO A 148 -23.13 -8.22 -9.47
C PRO A 148 -24.19 -9.30 -9.41
N GLU A 149 -25.12 -9.19 -8.46
CA GLU A 149 -26.29 -10.07 -8.38
C GLU A 149 -26.83 -10.23 -9.81
N PRO A 150 -26.90 -11.46 -10.35
CA PRO A 150 -27.47 -11.64 -11.66
C PRO A 150 -28.84 -10.98 -11.62
N THR A 151 -29.07 -10.00 -12.50
CA THR A 151 -30.39 -9.38 -12.62
C THR A 151 -31.34 -10.50 -13.00
N ILE A 152 -32.05 -11.06 -12.00
CA ILE A 152 -33.20 -11.91 -12.24
C ILE A 152 -34.20 -10.99 -12.92
N LEU A 153 -34.27 -11.09 -14.24
CA LEU A 153 -35.32 -10.48 -15.03
C LEU A 153 -36.63 -11.14 -14.61
N LEU A 154 -37.29 -10.58 -13.61
CA LEU A 154 -38.63 -10.99 -13.20
C LEU A 154 -39.62 -10.43 -14.24
N GLY A 155 -39.86 -11.23 -15.28
CA GLY A 155 -40.89 -11.00 -16.29
C GLY A 155 -40.75 -12.09 -17.35
N ILE A 156 -41.68 -13.01 -17.55
CA ILE A 156 -43.14 -12.91 -17.48
C ILE A 156 -43.71 -14.32 -17.29
N ALA A 157 -44.78 -14.41 -16.52
CA ALA A 157 -45.62 -15.59 -16.39
C ALA A 157 -46.20 -16.03 -17.75
N ASP A 158 -46.56 -17.31 -17.80
CA ASP A 158 -47.22 -18.04 -18.87
C ASP A 158 -48.23 -17.25 -19.72
N ALA A 159 -48.20 -17.51 -21.03
CA ALA A 159 -49.37 -17.44 -21.90
C ALA A 159 -49.28 -18.56 -22.96
N GLU A 160 -50.14 -19.57 -22.79
CA GLU A 160 -50.80 -20.47 -23.77
C GLU A 160 -50.14 -20.64 -25.16
N ARG A 161 -49.90 -21.86 -25.67
CA ARG A 161 -50.90 -22.89 -26.01
C ARG A 161 -50.23 -24.15 -26.54
#